data_AF-A0A936VSV3-F1
#
_entry.id   AF-A0A936VSV3-F1
#
_cell.length_a   1.000
_cell.length_b   1.000
_cell.length_c   1.000
_cell.angle_alpha   90.00
_cell.angle_beta   90.00
_cell.angle_gamma   90.00
#
_symmetry.space_group_name_H-M   'P 1'
#
loop_
_entity.id
_entity.type
_entity.pdbx_description
1 polymer ?
#
loop_
_entity_poly.entity_id
_entity_poly.type
_entity_poly.pdbx_seq_one_letter_code
_entity_poly.pdbx_strand_id
1 'polypeptide(L)'
;MRDLHAQHDGVLGSPRIWEELRYAGEGCGRHRVAHLMRQAGLQGVPQRRCWRRKASGTRPGGVHNHLDREFQPTAPNTKWATDITYVRTTEHWLYLCIVLDMYSGKITSCWSKPC
;
A
#
# COMPACT_ATOMS: atom_id res chain seq x y z
N MET A 1 -11.14 -20.29 11.81
CA MET A 1 -11.04 -20.30 10.32
C MET A 1 -12.25 -19.65 9.64
N ARG A 2 -13.49 -20.13 9.84
CA ARG A 2 -14.69 -19.51 9.23
C ARG A 2 -14.87 -18.07 9.70
N ASP A 3 -14.69 -17.83 11.00
CA ASP A 3 -14.82 -16.49 11.58
C ASP A 3 -13.74 -15.55 11.05
N LEU A 4 -12.47 -16.00 10.99
CA LEU A 4 -11.38 -15.24 10.35
C LEU A 4 -11.68 -14.93 8.89
N HIS A 5 -12.19 -15.89 8.11
CA HIS A 5 -12.53 -15.64 6.72
C HIS A 5 -13.69 -14.63 6.57
N ALA A 6 -14.68 -14.68 7.48
CA ALA A 6 -15.80 -13.74 7.50
C ALA A 6 -15.39 -12.32 7.97
N GLN A 7 -14.49 -12.21 8.95
CA GLN A 7 -13.93 -10.94 9.42
C GLN A 7 -13.22 -10.15 8.31
N HIS A 8 -12.70 -10.85 7.30
CA HIS A 8 -12.04 -10.27 6.14
C HIS A 8 -12.90 -10.36 4.87
N ASP A 9 -14.24 -10.37 5.00
CA ASP A 9 -15.21 -10.34 3.90
C ASP A 9 -15.00 -11.42 2.83
N GLY A 10 -14.46 -12.57 3.21
CA GLY A 10 -14.15 -13.66 2.30
C GLY A 10 -12.94 -13.42 1.38
N VAL A 11 -12.19 -12.34 1.58
CA VAL A 11 -11.05 -11.97 0.72
C VAL A 11 -9.87 -12.93 0.91
N LEU A 12 -9.61 -13.37 2.14
CA LEU A 12 -8.42 -14.16 2.45
C LEU A 12 -8.52 -15.60 1.95
N GLY A 13 -7.53 -16.02 1.16
CA GLY A 13 -7.32 -17.41 0.76
C GLY A 13 -6.51 -18.21 1.79
N SER A 14 -6.31 -19.49 1.51
CA SER A 14 -5.61 -20.42 2.41
C SER A 14 -4.20 -20.01 2.84
N PRO A 15 -3.36 -19.32 2.04
CA PRO A 15 -2.06 -18.87 2.51
C PRO A 15 -2.17 -17.79 3.60
N ARG A 16 -3.05 -16.79 3.41
CA ARG A 16 -3.22 -15.69 4.37
C ARG A 16 -3.95 -16.14 5.62
N ILE A 17 -4.98 -16.98 5.49
CA ILE A 17 -5.64 -17.58 6.67
C ILE A 17 -4.65 -18.40 7.49
N TRP A 18 -3.71 -19.11 6.86
CA TRP A 18 -2.65 -19.84 7.58
C TRP A 18 -1.68 -18.88 8.31
N GLU A 19 -1.31 -17.76 7.70
CA GLU A 19 -0.48 -16.72 8.36
C GLU A 19 -1.18 -16.13 9.59
N GLU A 20 -2.46 -15.77 9.47
CA GLU A 20 -3.27 -15.25 10.59
C GLU A 20 -3.42 -16.27 11.72
N LEU A 21 -3.70 -17.54 11.39
CA LEU A 21 -3.77 -18.62 12.38
C LEU A 21 -2.44 -18.82 13.10
N ARG A 22 -1.32 -18.74 12.36
CA ARG A 22 0.01 -18.85 12.95
C ARG A 22 0.34 -17.66 13.84
N TYR A 23 -0.06 -16.44 13.45
CA TYR A 23 0.07 -15.24 14.27
C TYR A 23 -0.74 -15.36 15.57
N ALA A 24 -1.94 -15.92 15.51
CA ALA A 24 -2.78 -16.23 16.66
C ALA A 24 -2.26 -17.41 17.52
N GLY A 25 -1.14 -18.04 17.16
CA GLY A 25 -0.54 -19.13 17.92
C GLY A 25 -1.06 -20.53 17.59
N GLU A 26 -1.90 -20.70 16.56
CA GLU A 26 -2.39 -22.01 16.14
C GLU A 26 -1.36 -22.77 15.28
N GLY A 27 -0.91 -23.93 15.77
CA GLY A 27 0.03 -24.82 15.10
C GLY A 27 -0.58 -25.65 13.98
N CYS A 28 -1.11 -25.01 12.93
CA CYS A 28 -1.70 -25.70 11.78
C CYS A 28 -0.78 -25.70 10.56
N GLY A 29 -0.71 -26.83 9.85
CA GLY A 29 0.02 -26.92 8.58
C GLY A 29 -0.73 -26.22 7.44
N ARG A 30 0.00 -25.58 6.51
CA ARG A 30 -0.60 -24.89 5.35
C ARG A 30 -1.54 -25.78 4.52
N HIS A 31 -1.19 -27.05 4.33
CA HIS A 31 -2.03 -28.02 3.62
C HIS A 31 -3.30 -28.40 4.40
N ARG A 32 -3.21 -28.46 5.73
CA ARG A 32 -4.36 -28.69 6.63
C ARG A 32 -5.38 -27.55 6.48
N VAL A 33 -4.90 -26.31 6.51
CA VAL A 33 -5.76 -25.12 6.30
C VAL A 33 -6.43 -25.15 4.93
N ALA A 34 -5.67 -25.40 3.86
CA ALA A 34 -6.24 -25.50 2.51
C ALA A 34 -7.30 -26.61 2.39
N HIS A 35 -7.05 -27.77 3.01
CA HIS A 35 -8.01 -28.87 3.03
C HIS A 35 -9.30 -28.50 3.76
N LEU A 36 -9.18 -27.91 4.96
CA LEU A 36 -10.33 -27.49 5.77
C LEU A 36 -11.14 -26.37 5.09
N MET A 37 -10.47 -25.42 4.43
CA MET A 37 -11.14 -24.39 3.62
C MET A 37 -11.94 -25.03 2.47
N ARG A 38 -11.35 -26.00 1.77
CA ARG A 38 -12.05 -26.71 0.69
C ARG A 38 -13.25 -27.49 1.20
N GLN A 39 -13.13 -28.21 2.32
CA GLN A 39 -14.24 -28.93 2.95
C GLN A 39 -15.36 -27.99 3.42
N ALA A 40 -14.99 -26.80 3.88
CA ALA A 40 -15.95 -25.77 4.30
C ALA A 40 -16.50 -24.92 3.15
N GLY A 41 -16.11 -25.17 1.89
CA GLY A 41 -16.54 -24.38 0.73
C GLY A 41 -15.98 -22.95 0.70
N LEU A 42 -14.95 -22.63 1.49
CA LEU A 42 -14.38 -21.29 1.56
C LEU A 42 -13.32 -21.08 0.49
N GLN A 43 -13.39 -19.96 -0.21
CA GLN A 43 -12.43 -19.58 -1.24
C GLN A 43 -12.09 -18.11 -1.09
N GLY A 44 -10.79 -17.80 -1.07
CA GLY A 44 -10.33 -16.41 -1.09
C GLY A 44 -10.51 -15.78 -2.47
N VAL A 45 -10.61 -14.46 -2.50
CA VAL A 45 -10.66 -13.72 -3.76
C VAL A 45 -9.25 -13.67 -4.37
N PRO A 46 -9.03 -14.25 -5.56
CA PRO A 46 -7.72 -14.22 -6.20
C PRO A 46 -7.36 -12.78 -6.58
N GLN A 47 -6.13 -12.37 -6.32
CA GLN A 47 -5.61 -11.08 -6.79
C GLN A 47 -5.49 -11.12 -8.33
N ARG A 48 -6.52 -10.64 -9.03
CA ARG A 48 -6.65 -10.72 -10.51
C ARG A 48 -5.55 -9.95 -11.27
N ARG A 49 -4.86 -9.01 -10.63
CA ARG A 49 -3.78 -8.23 -11.23
C ARG A 49 -2.63 -8.08 -10.24
N CYS A 50 -1.47 -8.65 -10.58
CA CYS A 50 -0.21 -8.18 -10.04
C CYS A 50 0.04 -6.77 -10.58
N TRP A 51 0.40 -5.83 -9.69
CA TRP A 51 0.82 -4.49 -10.09
C TRP A 51 1.97 -4.64 -11.08
N ARG A 52 1.78 -4.15 -12.30
CA ARG A 52 2.85 -4.00 -13.28
C ARG A 52 3.10 -2.51 -13.42
N ARG A 53 4.38 -2.12 -13.40
CA ARG A 53 4.81 -0.78 -13.80
C ARG A 53 4.23 -0.53 -15.20
N LYS A 54 3.23 0.34 -15.33
CA LYS A 54 2.78 0.79 -16.65
C LYS A 54 3.99 1.43 -17.33
N ALA A 55 4.26 1.05 -18.58
CA ALA A 55 5.17 1.82 -19.41
C ALA A 55 4.70 3.28 -19.40
N SER A 56 5.64 4.23 -19.43
CA SER A 56 5.29 5.64 -19.61
C SER A 56 4.56 5.79 -20.95
N GLY A 57 3.23 5.77 -20.91
CA GLY A 57 2.40 5.99 -22.08
C GLY A 57 2.30 7.48 -22.38
N THR A 58 1.83 7.79 -23.59
CA THR A 58 1.43 9.15 -23.95
C THR A 58 0.41 9.66 -22.94
N ARG A 59 0.64 10.87 -22.40
CA ARG A 59 -0.30 11.51 -21.48
C ARG A 59 -1.69 11.60 -22.17
N PRO A 60 -2.79 11.23 -21.49
CA PRO A 60 -4.12 11.37 -22.06
C PRO A 60 -4.39 12.79 -22.54
N GLY A 61 -5.14 12.96 -23.63
CA GLY A 61 -5.55 14.27 -24.13
C GLY A 61 -6.30 15.07 -23.06
N GLY A 62 -6.09 16.38 -23.02
CA GLY A 62 -6.74 17.29 -22.06
C GLY A 62 -6.09 17.35 -20.67
N VAL A 63 -5.04 16.57 -20.40
CA VAL A 63 -4.26 16.70 -19.16
C VAL A 63 -3.05 17.60 -19.42
N HIS A 64 -3.03 18.78 -18.80
CA HIS A 64 -1.93 19.73 -18.93
C HIS A 64 -0.94 19.59 -17.78
N ASN A 65 0.36 19.62 -18.08
CA ASN A 65 1.39 19.71 -17.05
C ASN A 65 1.58 21.16 -16.62
N HIS A 66 0.85 21.60 -15.60
CA HIS A 66 0.93 22.98 -15.12
C HIS A 66 2.33 23.37 -14.62
N LEU A 67 3.15 22.41 -14.21
CA LEU A 67 4.51 22.68 -13.75
C LEU A 67 5.49 22.84 -14.91
N ASP A 68 5.30 22.08 -15.99
CA ASP A 68 6.18 22.01 -17.18
C ASP A 68 7.70 22.06 -16.92
N ARG A 69 8.16 21.38 -15.85
CA ARG A 69 9.57 21.38 -15.38
C ARG A 69 10.11 22.78 -15.03
N GLU A 70 9.24 23.76 -14.81
CA GLU A 70 9.59 25.08 -14.33
C GLU A 70 9.70 25.07 -12.80
N PHE A 71 10.91 24.78 -12.31
CA PHE A 71 11.19 24.64 -10.87
C PHE A 71 11.58 25.95 -10.16
N GLN A 72 11.45 27.09 -10.85
CA GLN A 72 11.77 28.42 -10.32
C GLN A 72 10.49 29.26 -10.15
N PRO A 73 9.76 29.13 -9.02
CA PRO A 73 8.61 29.98 -8.73
C PRO A 73 9.04 31.41 -8.40
N THR A 74 8.17 32.38 -8.70
CA THR A 74 8.37 33.81 -8.39
C THR A 74 7.73 34.25 -7.06
N ALA A 75 6.89 33.41 -6.46
CA ALA A 75 6.17 33.69 -5.22
C ALA A 75 6.02 32.43 -4.34
N PRO A 76 5.94 32.57 -3.01
CA PRO A 76 5.70 31.45 -2.10
C PRO A 76 4.34 30.81 -2.35
N ASN A 77 4.20 29.52 -1.99
CA ASN A 77 2.93 28.79 -2.09
C ASN A 77 2.34 28.64 -3.50
N THR A 78 3.18 28.68 -4.54
CA THR A 78 2.75 28.54 -5.94
C THR A 78 3.11 27.18 -6.53
N LYS A 79 4.25 26.60 -6.14
CA LYS A 79 4.76 25.33 -6.63
C LYS A 79 5.34 24.52 -5.48
N TRP A 80 4.78 23.33 -5.27
CA TRP A 80 5.21 22.40 -4.22
C TRP A 80 5.72 21.10 -4.83
N ALA A 81 6.78 20.56 -4.25
CA ALA A 81 7.21 19.18 -4.48
C ALA A 81 6.85 18.34 -3.26
N THR A 82 6.42 17.11 -3.48
CA THR A 82 6.16 16.17 -2.39
C THR A 82 6.77 14.82 -2.69
N ASP A 83 7.28 14.16 -1.66
CA ASP A 83 7.74 12.79 -1.75
C ASP A 83 7.24 11.98 -0.55
N ILE A 84 7.00 10.68 -0.77
CA ILE A 84 6.62 9.73 0.27
C ILE A 84 7.71 8.67 0.34
N THR A 85 8.43 8.67 1.46
CA THR A 85 9.53 7.75 1.72
C THR A 85 9.12 6.75 2.81
N TYR A 86 9.42 5.47 2.56
CA TYR A 86 9.24 4.40 3.54
C TYR A 86 10.56 4.15 4.25
N VAL A 87 10.60 4.43 5.56
CA VAL A 87 11.79 4.22 6.38
C VAL A 87 11.63 2.93 7.16
N ARG A 88 12.57 1.99 6.98
CA ARG A 88 12.56 0.72 7.71
C ARG A 88 13.11 0.93 9.12
N THR A 89 12.30 0.62 10.14
CA THR A 89 12.78 0.51 11.53
C THR A 89 12.84 -0.96 11.97
N THR A 90 13.38 -1.20 13.16
CA THR A 90 13.47 -2.53 13.77
C THR A 90 12.10 -3.14 14.07
N GLU A 91 11.14 -2.30 14.43
CA GLU A 91 9.80 -2.72 14.82
C GLU A 91 8.85 -2.71 13.62
N HIS A 92 8.86 -1.64 12.81
CA HIS A 92 7.82 -1.38 11.80
C HIS A 92 8.37 -0.62 10.58
N TRP A 93 7.48 -0.26 9.66
CA TRP A 93 7.76 0.73 8.62
C TRP A 93 7.25 2.09 9.07
N LEU A 94 8.03 3.15 8.89
CA LEU A 94 7.56 4.53 9.04
C LEU A 94 7.24 5.09 7.66
N TYR A 95 6.10 5.77 7.57
CA TYR A 95 5.66 6.42 6.35
C TYR A 95 5.91 7.92 6.52
N LEU A 96 6.97 8.41 5.90
CA LEU A 96 7.38 9.81 5.95
C LEU A 96 6.85 10.54 4.72
N CYS A 97 6.10 11.62 4.94
CA CYS A 97 5.64 12.51 3.90
C CYS A 97 6.35 13.85 4.03
N ILE A 98 6.93 14.33 2.93
CA ILE A 98 7.65 15.60 2.86
C ILE A 98 6.94 16.50 1.85
N VAL A 99 6.71 17.76 2.22
CA VAL A 99 6.21 18.83 1.36
C VAL A 99 7.24 19.94 1.32
N LEU A 100 7.77 20.24 0.14
CA LEU A 100 8.76 21.28 -0.13
C LEU A 100 8.09 22.43 -0.89
N ASP A 101 8.18 23.64 -0.34
CA ASP A 101 7.91 24.86 -1.08
C ASP A 101 9.11 25.21 -1.97
N MET A 102 8.93 25.17 -3.30
CA MET A 102 10.02 25.40 -4.26
C MET A 102 10.54 26.84 -4.26
N TYR A 103 9.76 27.80 -3.72
CA TYR A 103 10.18 29.20 -3.62
C TYR A 103 11.11 29.43 -2.43
N SER A 104 10.63 29.12 -1.23
CA SER A 104 11.35 29.42 0.00
C SER A 104 12.33 28.32 0.41
N GLY A 105 12.26 27.14 -0.20
CA GLY A 105 12.98 25.96 0.25
C GLY A 105 12.49 25.41 1.59
N LYS A 106 11.37 25.92 2.13
CA LYS A 106 10.80 25.45 3.39
C LYS A 106 10.24 24.05 3.23
N ILE A 107 10.55 23.21 4.20
CA ILE A 107 10.11 21.82 4.25
C ILE A 107 9.12 21.66 5.41
N THR A 108 7.96 21.11 5.12
CA THR A 108 7.00 20.62 6.12
C THR A 108 6.92 19.11 5.99
N SER A 109 6.99 18.39 7.11
CA SER A 109 6.88 16.92 7.11
C SER A 109 5.86 16.42 8.12
N CYS A 110 5.28 15.27 7.80
CA CYS A 110 4.48 14.49 8.73
C CYS A 110 4.89 13.02 8.62
N TRP A 111 4.63 12.26 9.67
CA TRP A 111 4.92 10.83 9.68
C TRP A 111 3.77 10.07 10.36
N SER A 112 3.57 8.84 9.90
CA SER A 112 2.62 7.90 10.52
C SER A 112 3.29 6.55 10.76
N LYS A 113 2.81 5.85 11.78
CA LYS A 113 3.15 4.45 12.04
C LYS A 113 1.96 3.58 11.61
N PRO A 114 2.19 2.36 11.11
CA PRO A 114 1.12 1.41 10.87
C PRO A 114 0.42 1.09 12.20
N CYS A 115 -0.89 0.93 12.14
CA CYS A 115 -1.74 0.53 13.26
C CYS A 115 -1.44 -0.90 13.71
#